data_AF-A0A074M997-F1
#
_entry.id   AF-A0A074M997-F1
#
_cell.length_a   1.000
_cell.length_b   1.000
_cell.length_c   1.000
_cell.angle_alpha   90.00
_cell.angle_beta   90.00
_cell.angle_gamma   90.00
#
_symmetry.space_group_name_H-M   'P 1'
#
loop_
_entity.id
_entity.type
_entity.pdbx_description
1 polymer ?
#
loop_
_entity_poly.entity_id
_entity_poly.type
_entity_poly.pdbx_seq_one_letter_code
_entity_poly.pdbx_strand_id
1 'polypeptide(L)'
;MTAEFHTYQDVERAVMQEVETHIVQGRFLTALGNGEFTPAQIREFALQYSYYSRNFPRVLGAAIAAVEPLDRWWVPLVDNLWDEAGRGNPKGYHSRLYRTFLESVAPDVEISDEHVPNYPVGEAAKRAVDAFLSFLKEATTLEAMAAVGLGSELFAGLVMGLIGQGLRHPNYSRERKVNVGFWMAHADEHEPRHYQLCRDVLVEFTEPEHLQAIYRAGVQIAMSEARFYDELHDEMKRR
;
A
#
# COMPACT_ATOMS: atom_id res chain seq x y z
N MET A 1 -5.40 -9.21 -26.89
CA MET A 1 -4.43 -8.30 -27.51
C MET A 1 -3.68 -7.64 -26.37
N THR A 2 -2.37 -7.85 -26.25
CA THR A 2 -1.52 -7.12 -25.31
C THR A 2 -1.56 -5.64 -25.70
N ALA A 3 -1.80 -4.74 -24.74
CA ALA A 3 -1.75 -3.31 -24.99
C ALA A 3 -0.33 -2.93 -25.45
N GLU A 4 -0.22 -2.18 -26.53
CA GLU A 4 1.06 -1.70 -27.04
C GLU A 4 1.36 -0.33 -26.42
N PHE A 5 2.42 -0.24 -25.62
CA PHE A 5 2.85 0.98 -24.96
C PHE A 5 3.95 1.65 -25.77
N HIS A 6 3.82 2.97 -25.98
CA HIS A 6 4.79 3.75 -26.74
C HIS A 6 5.63 4.68 -25.84
N THR A 7 5.11 5.00 -24.66
CA THR A 7 5.75 5.85 -23.66
C THR A 7 5.54 5.31 -22.26
N TYR A 8 6.39 5.73 -21.32
CA TYR A 8 6.19 5.43 -19.89
C TYR A 8 4.86 5.98 -19.37
N GLN A 9 4.42 7.14 -19.86
CA GLN A 9 3.14 7.74 -19.51
C GLN A 9 1.93 6.90 -19.95
N ASP A 10 2.06 6.11 -21.02
CA ASP A 10 1.02 5.15 -21.41
C ASP A 10 0.92 4.02 -20.37
N VAL A 11 2.06 3.57 -19.85
CA VAL A 11 2.13 2.57 -18.77
C VAL A 11 1.53 3.11 -17.47
N GLU A 12 1.93 4.32 -17.04
CA GLU A 12 1.36 4.98 -15.85
C GLU A 12 -0.16 5.04 -15.92
N ARG A 13 -0.69 5.49 -17.07
CA ARG A 13 -2.13 5.62 -17.29
C ARG A 13 -2.84 4.27 -17.26
N ALA A 14 -2.25 3.24 -17.85
CA ALA A 14 -2.83 1.91 -17.87
C ALA A 14 -2.84 1.28 -16.47
N VAL A 15 -1.77 1.41 -15.69
CA VAL A 15 -1.76 0.96 -14.28
C VAL A 15 -2.82 1.71 -13.48
N MET A 16 -2.91 3.03 -13.62
CA MET A 16 -3.93 3.83 -12.93
C MET A 16 -5.36 3.47 -13.34
N GLN A 17 -5.59 3.05 -14.58
CA GLN A 17 -6.92 2.58 -15.01
C GLN A 17 -7.32 1.29 -14.29
N GLU A 18 -6.38 0.36 -14.09
CA GLU A 18 -6.61 -0.87 -13.32
C GLU A 18 -6.85 -0.54 -11.83
N VAL A 19 -6.04 0.36 -11.25
CA VAL A 19 -6.20 0.84 -9.86
C VAL A 19 -7.57 1.51 -9.67
N GLU A 20 -7.96 2.39 -10.59
CA GLU A 20 -9.25 3.08 -10.55
C GLU A 20 -10.39 2.06 -10.55
N THR A 21 -10.33 1.08 -11.45
CA THR A 21 -11.38 0.07 -11.62
C THR A 21 -11.48 -0.87 -10.41
N HIS A 22 -10.34 -1.35 -9.90
CA HIS A 22 -10.30 -2.45 -8.95
C HIS A 22 -10.10 -2.02 -7.49
N ILE A 23 -9.53 -0.84 -7.24
CA ILE A 23 -9.30 -0.32 -5.90
C ILE A 23 -10.23 0.85 -5.63
N VAL A 24 -10.12 1.95 -6.39
CA VAL A 24 -10.86 3.20 -6.14
C VAL A 24 -12.37 2.98 -6.24
N GLN A 25 -12.82 2.36 -7.32
CA GLN A 25 -14.22 1.96 -7.54
C GLN A 25 -14.52 0.57 -6.96
N GLY A 26 -13.55 -0.03 -6.28
CA GLY A 26 -13.68 -1.32 -5.63
C GLY A 26 -14.73 -1.31 -4.51
N ARG A 27 -15.22 -2.50 -4.19
CA ARG A 27 -16.31 -2.68 -3.20
C ARG A 27 -15.93 -2.16 -1.83
N PHE A 28 -14.68 -2.37 -1.41
CA PHE A 28 -14.18 -1.93 -0.12
C PHE A 28 -14.23 -0.40 0.04
N LEU A 29 -13.61 0.36 -0.87
CA LEU A 29 -13.58 1.82 -0.79
C LEU A 29 -14.95 2.45 -1.00
N THR A 30 -15.76 1.88 -1.88
CA THR A 30 -17.15 2.33 -2.06
C THR A 30 -17.95 2.18 -0.76
N ALA A 31 -17.91 1.01 -0.12
CA ALA A 31 -18.61 0.77 1.14
C ALA A 31 -18.06 1.62 2.29
N LEU A 32 -16.73 1.85 2.33
CA LEU A 32 -16.09 2.73 3.30
C LEU A 32 -16.57 4.17 3.15
N GLY A 33 -16.55 4.71 1.92
CA GLY A 33 -16.96 6.08 1.62
C GLY A 33 -18.44 6.33 1.92
N ASN A 34 -19.29 5.33 1.68
CA ASN A 34 -20.72 5.39 1.95
C ASN A 34 -21.10 5.19 3.43
N GLY A 35 -20.13 4.89 4.30
CA GLY A 35 -20.42 4.68 5.71
C GLY A 35 -21.13 3.34 6.00
N GLU A 36 -20.97 2.34 5.14
CA GLU A 36 -21.77 1.09 5.18
C GLU A 36 -21.25 0.07 6.20
N PHE A 37 -19.98 0.17 6.58
CA PHE A 37 -19.39 -0.71 7.59
C PHE A 37 -19.91 -0.45 9.01
N THR A 38 -19.93 -1.52 9.82
CA THR A 38 -20.16 -1.40 11.27
C THR A 38 -18.87 -1.02 12.00
N PRO A 39 -18.93 -0.53 13.25
CA PRO A 39 -17.74 -0.32 14.07
C PRO A 39 -16.87 -1.59 14.21
N ALA A 40 -17.49 -2.76 14.32
CA ALA A 40 -16.78 -4.04 14.38
C ALA A 40 -16.02 -4.36 13.08
N GLN A 41 -16.59 -3.99 11.93
CA GLN A 41 -15.93 -4.14 10.63
C GLN A 41 -14.76 -3.16 10.48
N ILE A 42 -14.91 -1.90 10.89
CA ILE A 42 -13.80 -0.93 10.91
C ILE A 42 -12.68 -1.40 11.84
N ARG A 43 -13.03 -1.97 12.99
CA ARG A 43 -12.08 -2.60 13.92
C ARG A 43 -11.33 -3.76 13.24
N GLU A 44 -12.03 -4.66 12.55
CA GLU A 44 -11.41 -5.78 11.81
C GLU A 44 -10.47 -5.27 10.71
N PHE A 45 -10.92 -4.30 9.90
CA PHE A 45 -10.09 -3.67 8.88
C PHE A 45 -8.78 -3.14 9.47
N ALA A 46 -8.85 -2.37 10.55
CA ALA A 46 -7.67 -1.79 11.17
C ALA A 46 -6.69 -2.84 11.70
N LEU A 47 -7.19 -3.92 12.28
CA LEU A 47 -6.37 -5.02 12.81
C LEU A 47 -5.69 -5.81 11.69
N GLN A 48 -6.41 -6.09 10.59
CA GLN A 48 -5.83 -6.81 9.45
C GLN A 48 -4.84 -5.95 8.65
N TYR A 49 -5.18 -4.69 8.39
CA TYR A 49 -4.29 -3.76 7.70
C TYR A 49 -3.02 -3.45 8.51
N SER A 50 -3.04 -3.57 9.85
CA SER A 50 -1.82 -3.50 10.67
C SER A 50 -0.75 -4.49 10.21
N TYR A 51 -1.15 -5.71 9.84
CA TYR A 51 -0.21 -6.71 9.33
C TYR A 51 0.36 -6.29 7.98
N TYR A 52 -0.48 -5.82 7.05
CA TYR A 52 -0.02 -5.35 5.76
C TYR A 52 0.98 -4.19 5.90
N SER A 53 0.59 -3.11 6.59
CA SER A 53 1.40 -1.91 6.79
C SER A 53 2.74 -2.21 7.48
N ARG A 54 2.75 -2.96 8.59
CA ARG A 54 4.00 -3.23 9.32
C ARG A 54 4.98 -4.15 8.57
N ASN A 55 4.53 -4.82 7.52
CA ASN A 55 5.38 -5.64 6.66
C ASN A 55 5.91 -4.87 5.44
N PHE A 56 5.44 -3.65 5.17
CA PHE A 56 5.94 -2.85 4.06
C PHE A 56 7.46 -2.60 4.11
N PRO A 57 8.10 -2.36 5.28
CA PRO A 57 9.57 -2.31 5.36
C PRO A 57 10.27 -3.60 4.89
N ARG A 58 9.65 -4.77 5.08
CA ARG A 58 10.20 -6.05 4.56
C ARG A 58 10.06 -6.14 3.05
N VAL A 59 8.99 -5.59 2.49
CA VAL A 59 8.78 -5.49 1.04
C VAL A 59 9.86 -4.61 0.42
N LEU A 60 10.11 -3.43 0.98
CA LEU A 60 11.18 -2.54 0.51
C LEU A 60 12.57 -3.20 0.63
N GLY A 61 12.84 -3.88 1.75
CA GLY A 61 14.06 -4.67 1.91
C GLY A 61 14.24 -5.77 0.86
N ALA A 62 13.17 -6.47 0.49
CA ALA A 62 13.19 -7.46 -0.58
C ALA A 62 13.43 -6.81 -1.96
N ALA A 63 12.85 -5.63 -2.21
CA ALA A 63 13.08 -4.90 -3.46
C ALA A 63 14.54 -4.41 -3.59
N ILE A 64 15.12 -3.89 -2.49
CA ILE A 64 16.54 -3.53 -2.42
C ILE A 64 17.43 -4.74 -2.73
N ALA A 65 17.08 -5.92 -2.23
CA ALA A 65 17.83 -7.15 -2.51
C ALA A 65 17.68 -7.66 -3.95
N ALA A 66 16.59 -7.30 -4.64
CA ALA A 66 16.29 -7.76 -6.01
C ALA A 66 16.91 -6.89 -7.11
N VAL A 67 17.33 -5.67 -6.77
CA VAL A 67 17.95 -4.76 -7.74
C VAL A 67 19.47 -4.91 -7.80
N GLU A 68 20.06 -4.57 -8.95
CA GLU A 68 21.50 -4.45 -9.11
C GLU A 68 22.11 -3.45 -8.09
N PRO A 69 23.36 -3.67 -7.64
CA PRO A 69 24.03 -2.83 -6.66
C PRO A 69 24.58 -1.53 -7.29
N LEU A 70 23.73 -0.81 -8.02
CA LEU A 70 24.03 0.50 -8.61
C LEU A 70 23.14 1.55 -7.93
N ASP A 71 23.73 2.68 -7.55
CA ASP A 71 23.06 3.71 -6.74
C ASP A 71 21.70 4.13 -7.27
N ARG A 72 21.56 4.25 -8.60
CA ARG A 72 20.29 4.59 -9.24
C ARG A 72 19.13 3.64 -8.88
N TRP A 73 19.40 2.37 -8.57
CA TRP A 73 18.37 1.37 -8.32
C TRP A 73 17.99 1.26 -6.85
N TRP A 74 18.97 1.16 -5.95
CA TRP A 74 18.69 0.83 -4.56
C TRP A 74 18.50 2.07 -3.68
N VAL A 75 19.10 3.22 -4.02
CA VAL A 75 19.00 4.45 -3.23
C VAL A 75 17.55 4.97 -3.15
N PRO A 76 16.75 5.02 -4.25
CA PRO A 76 15.34 5.38 -4.17
C PRO A 76 14.55 4.52 -3.17
N LEU A 77 14.77 3.21 -3.22
CA LEU A 77 14.09 2.24 -2.35
C LEU A 77 14.52 2.37 -0.89
N VAL A 78 15.79 2.70 -0.63
CA VAL A 78 16.29 2.97 0.72
C VAL A 78 15.76 4.30 1.26
N ASP A 79 15.60 5.35 0.45
CA ASP A 79 14.98 6.61 0.92
C ASP A 79 13.54 6.35 1.39
N ASN A 80 12.78 5.54 0.64
CA ASN A 80 11.45 5.09 1.06
C ASN A 80 11.51 4.28 2.38
N LEU A 81 12.40 3.29 2.47
CA LEU A 81 12.58 2.50 3.70
C LEU A 81 12.98 3.36 4.90
N TRP A 82 13.74 4.43 4.66
CA TRP A 82 14.14 5.36 5.71
C TRP A 82 12.98 6.23 6.19
N ASP A 83 12.06 6.60 5.30
CA ASP A 83 10.81 7.27 5.68
C ASP A 83 9.90 6.38 6.53
N GLU A 84 9.78 5.08 6.20
CA GLU A 84 9.06 4.11 7.04
C GLU A 84 9.62 4.05 8.48
N ALA A 85 10.93 4.18 8.62
CA ALA A 85 11.64 4.29 9.89
C ALA A 85 11.60 5.69 10.50
N GLY A 86 10.71 6.58 10.05
CA GLY A 86 10.57 7.96 10.53
C GLY A 86 11.85 8.78 10.39
N ARG A 87 12.70 8.43 9.41
CA ARG A 87 14.06 8.94 9.24
C ARG A 87 14.91 8.89 10.53
N GLY A 88 14.73 7.84 11.34
CA GLY A 88 15.43 7.64 12.61
C GLY A 88 14.85 8.44 13.78
N ASN A 89 13.74 9.16 13.59
CA ASN A 89 12.99 9.79 14.67
C ASN A 89 11.86 8.84 15.14
N PRO A 90 11.90 8.30 16.36
CA PRO A 90 10.88 7.40 16.90
C PRO A 90 9.46 7.97 16.96
N LYS A 91 9.29 9.29 16.82
CA LYS A 91 7.95 9.90 16.71
C LYS A 91 7.37 9.81 15.30
N GLY A 92 8.20 9.64 14.29
CA GLY A 92 7.82 9.53 12.88
C GLY A 92 7.68 8.10 12.37
N TYR A 93 7.89 7.08 13.21
CA TYR A 93 7.75 5.69 12.79
C TYR A 93 6.32 5.44 12.29
N HIS A 94 6.18 4.91 11.07
CA HIS A 94 4.87 4.63 10.50
C HIS A 94 4.06 3.66 11.36
N SER A 95 4.71 2.64 11.94
CA SER A 95 4.09 1.72 12.90
C SER A 95 3.52 2.42 14.14
N ARG A 96 4.19 3.49 14.61
CA ARG A 96 3.71 4.30 15.74
C ARG A 96 2.53 5.18 15.34
N LEU A 97 2.56 5.78 14.16
CA LEU A 97 1.41 6.52 13.62
C LEU A 97 0.20 5.59 13.49
N TYR A 98 0.41 4.39 12.94
CA TYR A 98 -0.62 3.38 12.79
C TYR A 98 -1.19 2.90 14.14
N ARG A 99 -0.35 2.76 15.17
CA ARG A 99 -0.80 2.46 16.54
C ARG A 99 -1.85 3.45 17.03
N THR A 100 -1.72 4.73 16.73
CA THR A 100 -2.73 5.74 17.15
C THR A 100 -4.09 5.54 16.46
N PHE A 101 -4.10 4.99 15.24
CA PHE A 101 -5.33 4.58 14.58
C PHE A 101 -5.91 3.33 15.25
N LEU A 102 -5.10 2.29 15.50
CA LEU A 102 -5.53 1.08 16.21
C LEU A 102 -6.16 1.38 17.58
N GLU A 103 -5.52 2.21 18.41
CA GLU A 103 -6.04 2.59 19.74
C GLU A 103 -7.39 3.35 19.65
N SER A 104 -7.68 3.97 18.51
CA SER A 104 -8.95 4.68 18.28
C SER A 104 -10.10 3.77 17.83
N VAL A 105 -9.82 2.61 17.24
CA VAL A 105 -10.85 1.72 16.66
C VAL A 105 -10.90 0.31 17.28
N ALA A 106 -9.82 -0.12 17.93
CA ALA A 106 -9.67 -1.42 18.59
C ALA A 106 -9.09 -1.27 20.02
N PRO A 107 -9.68 -0.42 20.89
CA PRO A 107 -9.11 -0.12 22.21
C PRO A 107 -9.13 -1.29 23.19
N ASP A 108 -9.88 -2.33 22.85
CA ASP A 108 -9.98 -3.58 23.59
C ASP A 108 -8.85 -4.56 23.25
N VAL A 109 -8.07 -4.30 22.19
CA VAL A 109 -6.96 -5.14 21.78
C VAL A 109 -5.67 -4.65 22.41
N GLU A 110 -4.95 -5.55 23.07
CA GLU A 110 -3.61 -5.27 23.57
C GLU A 110 -2.65 -5.03 22.41
N ILE A 111 -1.87 -3.95 22.48
CA ILE A 111 -0.85 -3.60 21.49
C ILE A 111 0.50 -3.58 22.23
N SER A 112 1.48 -4.34 21.72
CA SER A 112 2.81 -4.40 22.32
C SER A 112 3.56 -3.07 22.24
N ASP A 113 4.66 -2.96 22.97
CA ASP A 113 5.57 -1.79 22.87
C ASP A 113 6.12 -1.60 21.45
N GLU A 114 6.26 -2.70 20.71
CA GLU A 114 6.65 -2.74 19.29
C GLU A 114 5.47 -2.49 18.32
N HIS A 115 4.34 -1.99 18.83
CA HIS A 115 3.19 -1.55 18.02
C HIS A 115 2.46 -2.69 17.30
N VAL A 116 2.61 -3.93 17.79
CA VAL A 116 1.96 -5.12 17.22
C VAL A 116 0.69 -5.44 18.01
N PRO A 117 -0.50 -5.43 17.39
CA PRO A 117 -1.72 -5.87 18.06
C PRO A 117 -1.68 -7.39 18.32
N ASN A 118 -2.10 -7.80 19.52
CA ASN A 118 -2.34 -9.18 19.90
C ASN A 118 -3.66 -9.67 19.28
N TYR A 119 -3.65 -9.92 17.98
CA TYR A 119 -4.82 -10.31 17.20
C TYR A 119 -4.45 -11.29 16.09
N PRO A 120 -5.29 -12.32 15.82
CA PRO A 120 -5.03 -13.24 14.72
C PRO A 120 -5.07 -12.54 13.37
N VAL A 121 -4.06 -12.83 12.56
CA VAL A 121 -3.95 -12.31 11.19
C VAL A 121 -4.75 -13.21 10.25
N GLY A 122 -5.68 -12.60 9.53
CA GLY A 122 -6.49 -13.19 8.48
C GLY A 122 -5.68 -13.54 7.24
N GLU A 123 -6.28 -14.35 6.37
CA GLU A 123 -5.55 -14.90 5.24
C GLU A 123 -5.40 -13.88 4.11
N ALA A 124 -6.36 -12.95 3.94
CA ALA A 124 -6.24 -11.85 3.00
C ALA A 124 -4.96 -11.03 3.22
N ALA A 125 -4.69 -10.63 4.48
CA ALA A 125 -3.52 -9.84 4.84
C ALA A 125 -2.20 -10.59 4.64
N LYS A 126 -2.15 -11.90 4.96
CA LYS A 126 -0.97 -12.74 4.72
C LYS A 126 -0.69 -12.88 3.24
N ARG A 127 -1.71 -13.23 2.45
CA ARG A 127 -1.59 -13.38 0.99
C ARG A 127 -1.10 -12.11 0.31
N ALA A 128 -1.56 -10.95 0.76
CA ALA A 128 -1.11 -9.66 0.23
C ALA A 128 0.41 -9.47 0.38
N VAL A 129 0.91 -9.68 1.60
CA VAL A 129 2.35 -9.58 1.90
C VAL A 129 3.15 -10.66 1.18
N ASP A 130 2.67 -11.91 1.20
CA ASP A 130 3.35 -13.04 0.58
C ASP A 130 3.42 -12.90 -0.95
N ALA A 131 2.40 -12.32 -1.59
CA ALA A 131 2.38 -12.06 -3.02
C ALA A 131 3.50 -11.08 -3.42
N PHE A 132 3.67 -10.01 -2.64
CA PHE A 132 4.71 -9.02 -2.88
C PHE A 132 6.11 -9.62 -2.68
N LEU A 133 6.34 -10.31 -1.56
CA LEU A 133 7.63 -10.92 -1.25
C LEU A 133 8.00 -12.04 -2.23
N SER A 134 7.03 -12.85 -2.65
CA SER A 134 7.27 -13.92 -3.62
C SER A 134 7.58 -13.38 -5.00
N PHE A 135 6.92 -12.29 -5.42
CA PHE A 135 7.24 -11.61 -6.67
C PHE A 135 8.67 -11.07 -6.66
N LEU A 136 9.03 -10.29 -5.64
CA LEU A 136 10.33 -9.63 -5.54
C LEU A 136 11.50 -10.63 -5.45
N LYS A 137 11.27 -11.83 -4.92
CA LYS A 137 12.29 -12.88 -4.85
C LYS A 137 12.79 -13.33 -6.23
N GLU A 138 11.91 -13.32 -7.23
CA GLU A 138 12.19 -13.83 -8.58
C GLU A 138 12.25 -12.70 -9.63
N ALA A 139 12.02 -11.45 -9.21
CA ALA A 139 11.96 -10.29 -10.10
C ALA A 139 13.34 -9.93 -10.66
N THR A 140 13.37 -9.50 -11.93
CA THR A 140 14.51 -8.74 -12.45
C THR A 140 14.60 -7.37 -11.78
N THR A 141 15.74 -6.69 -11.91
CA THR A 141 15.93 -5.33 -11.39
C THR A 141 14.87 -4.34 -11.90
N LEU A 142 14.52 -4.40 -13.19
CA LEU A 142 13.50 -3.53 -13.77
C LEU A 142 12.11 -3.83 -13.21
N GLU A 143 11.76 -5.10 -13.07
CA GLU A 143 10.49 -5.53 -12.51
C GLU A 143 10.36 -5.19 -11.02
N ALA A 144 11.43 -5.32 -10.24
CA ALA A 144 11.44 -4.95 -8.82
C ALA A 144 11.21 -3.44 -8.63
N MET A 145 11.89 -2.60 -9.42
CA MET A 145 11.69 -1.15 -9.40
C MET A 145 10.26 -0.79 -9.83
N ALA A 146 9.74 -1.42 -10.89
CA ALA A 146 8.37 -1.19 -11.37
C ALA A 146 7.30 -1.68 -10.38
N ALA A 147 7.53 -2.80 -9.70
CA ALA A 147 6.63 -3.34 -8.68
C ALA A 147 6.44 -2.40 -7.49
N VAL A 148 7.53 -1.80 -6.98
CA VAL A 148 7.42 -0.80 -5.90
C VAL A 148 6.88 0.52 -6.47
N GLY A 149 7.52 1.05 -7.52
CA GLY A 149 7.16 2.35 -8.08
C GLY A 149 5.72 2.43 -8.59
N LEU A 150 5.33 1.57 -9.54
CA LEU A 150 3.98 1.61 -10.13
C LEU A 150 2.96 0.77 -9.36
N GLY A 151 3.41 -0.35 -8.81
CA GLY A 151 2.51 -1.32 -8.15
C GLY A 151 2.13 -0.95 -6.73
N SER A 152 2.82 0.02 -6.11
CA SER A 152 2.55 0.50 -4.76
C SER A 152 2.52 2.04 -4.74
N GLU A 153 3.66 2.68 -5.00
CA GLU A 153 3.86 4.12 -4.72
C GLU A 153 3.03 5.06 -5.60
N LEU A 154 2.82 4.72 -6.87
CA LEU A 154 2.11 5.56 -7.85
C LEU A 154 0.74 6.04 -7.34
N PHE A 155 0.01 5.16 -6.66
CA PHE A 155 -1.36 5.41 -6.25
C PHE A 155 -1.57 5.42 -4.74
N ALA A 156 -0.51 5.14 -3.96
CA ALA A 156 -0.62 5.00 -2.51
C ALA A 156 -1.28 6.24 -1.87
N GLY A 157 -0.90 7.46 -2.29
CA GLY A 157 -1.50 8.69 -1.75
C GLY A 157 -2.93 8.94 -2.13
N LEU A 158 -3.33 8.52 -3.33
CA LEU A 158 -4.74 8.54 -3.70
C LEU A 158 -5.53 7.56 -2.81
N VAL A 159 -5.10 6.30 -2.72
CA VAL A 159 -5.83 5.24 -2.03
C VAL A 159 -5.87 5.48 -0.53
N MET A 160 -4.74 5.79 0.10
CA MET A 160 -4.66 6.09 1.53
C MET A 160 -5.42 7.37 1.89
N GLY A 161 -5.40 8.39 1.03
CA GLY A 161 -6.23 9.58 1.17
C GLY A 161 -7.74 9.28 1.13
N LEU A 162 -8.17 8.43 0.19
CA LEU A 162 -9.55 7.97 0.09
C LEU A 162 -9.98 7.15 1.32
N ILE A 163 -9.10 6.26 1.83
CA ILE A 163 -9.35 5.53 3.07
C ILE A 163 -9.50 6.50 4.24
N GLY A 164 -8.57 7.44 4.39
CA GLY A 164 -8.60 8.46 5.44
C GLY A 164 -9.88 9.30 5.40
N GLN A 165 -10.32 9.69 4.20
CA GLN A 165 -11.56 10.44 4.02
C GLN A 165 -12.80 9.59 4.30
N GLY A 166 -12.84 8.33 3.86
CA GLY A 166 -13.93 7.41 4.15
C GLY A 166 -14.07 7.13 5.66
N LEU A 167 -12.96 6.95 6.36
CA LEU A 167 -12.93 6.77 7.83
C LEU A 167 -13.48 7.97 8.62
N ARG A 168 -13.57 9.16 8.02
CA ARG A 168 -14.21 10.34 8.62
C ARG A 168 -15.74 10.31 8.53
N HIS A 169 -16.33 9.32 7.86
CA HIS A 169 -17.79 9.22 7.75
C HIS A 169 -18.43 9.21 9.15
N PRO A 170 -19.51 9.99 9.40
CA PRO A 170 -20.12 10.13 10.72
C PRO A 170 -20.55 8.81 11.38
N ASN A 171 -20.84 7.78 10.58
CA ASN A 171 -21.21 6.45 11.08
C ASN A 171 -20.11 5.77 11.89
N TYR A 172 -18.85 6.05 11.61
CA TYR A 172 -17.72 5.36 12.25
C TYR A 172 -17.27 6.03 13.55
N SER A 173 -17.61 7.30 13.75
CA SER A 173 -17.20 8.08 14.92
C SER A 173 -18.32 8.32 15.94
N ARG A 174 -19.39 7.50 15.91
CA ARG A 174 -20.55 7.69 16.81
C ARG A 174 -20.22 7.46 18.28
N GLU A 175 -19.42 6.43 18.58
CA GLU A 175 -19.05 6.05 19.95
C GLU A 175 -17.71 6.64 20.37
N ARG A 176 -16.75 6.67 19.43
CA ARG A 176 -15.39 7.16 19.65
C ARG A 176 -14.90 7.81 18.37
N LYS A 177 -14.18 8.92 18.50
CA LYS A 177 -13.54 9.57 17.36
C LYS A 177 -12.47 8.67 16.76
N VAL A 178 -12.62 8.34 15.47
CA VAL A 178 -11.60 7.62 14.70
C VAL A 178 -10.42 8.55 14.42
N ASN A 179 -9.20 8.08 14.71
CA ASN A 179 -7.98 8.81 14.40
C ASN A 179 -7.48 8.46 13.00
N VAL A 180 -7.61 9.40 12.07
CA VAL A 180 -7.21 9.20 10.66
C VAL A 180 -5.81 9.75 10.33
N GLY A 181 -5.02 10.12 11.34
CA GLY A 181 -3.74 10.80 11.14
C GLY A 181 -2.75 10.02 10.28
N PHE A 182 -2.64 8.70 10.49
CA PHE A 182 -1.80 7.82 9.67
C PHE A 182 -2.14 7.93 8.16
N TRP A 183 -3.42 7.84 7.82
CA TRP A 183 -3.90 7.85 6.44
C TRP A 183 -3.69 9.19 5.74
N MET A 184 -3.92 10.29 6.47
CA MET A 184 -3.76 11.64 5.92
C MET A 184 -2.29 12.03 5.73
N ALA A 185 -1.39 11.55 6.61
CA ALA A 185 0.04 11.83 6.49
C ALA A 185 0.63 11.27 5.18
N HIS A 186 0.15 10.10 4.74
CA HIS A 186 0.57 9.49 3.49
C HIS A 186 0.14 10.36 2.29
N ALA A 187 -1.15 10.71 2.25
CA ALA A 187 -1.73 11.52 1.17
C ALA A 187 -1.08 12.91 0.98
N ASP A 188 -0.66 13.56 2.06
CA ASP A 188 -0.20 14.95 2.03
C ASP A 188 1.34 15.11 1.98
N GLU A 189 2.13 14.20 2.60
CA GLU A 189 3.54 14.47 2.90
C GLU A 189 4.56 13.52 2.25
N HIS A 190 4.23 12.26 2.01
CA HIS A 190 5.24 11.23 1.73
C HIS A 190 5.23 10.71 0.27
N GLU A 191 4.07 10.39 -0.28
CA GLU A 191 4.01 9.55 -1.50
C GLU A 191 4.34 10.23 -2.82
N PRO A 192 4.08 11.55 -3.05
CA PRO A 192 4.49 12.19 -4.31
C PRO A 192 6.00 12.10 -4.56
N ARG A 193 6.80 12.05 -3.49
CA ARG A 193 8.25 11.93 -3.56
C ARG A 193 8.70 10.49 -3.86
N HIS A 194 8.15 9.50 -3.16
CA HIS A 194 8.57 8.10 -3.29
C HIS A 194 8.31 7.55 -4.70
N TYR A 195 7.14 7.86 -5.25
CA TYR A 195 6.86 7.53 -6.64
C TYR A 195 7.81 8.25 -7.60
N GLN A 196 8.02 9.57 -7.41
CA GLN A 196 8.88 10.35 -8.29
C GLN A 196 10.31 9.80 -8.38
N LEU A 197 10.89 9.35 -7.25
CA LEU A 197 12.23 8.77 -7.25
C LEU A 197 12.31 7.47 -8.05
N CYS A 198 11.28 6.62 -7.99
CA CYS A 198 11.21 5.41 -8.81
C CYS A 198 11.00 5.76 -10.29
N ARG A 199 10.11 6.72 -10.55
CA ARG A 199 9.78 7.22 -11.89
C ARG A 199 10.98 7.80 -12.62
N ASP A 200 11.84 8.54 -11.91
CA ASP A 200 13.07 9.13 -12.48
C ASP A 200 14.00 8.06 -13.07
N VAL A 201 13.97 6.84 -12.53
CA VAL A 201 14.72 5.70 -13.05
C VAL A 201 13.96 5.01 -14.19
N LEU A 202 12.67 4.73 -13.98
CA LEU A 202 11.86 3.94 -14.91
C LEU A 202 11.62 4.63 -16.25
N VAL A 203 11.56 5.97 -16.27
CA VAL A 203 11.33 6.76 -17.49
C VAL A 203 12.47 6.65 -18.51
N GLU A 204 13.67 6.23 -18.07
CA GLU A 204 14.81 5.99 -18.96
C GLU A 204 14.61 4.78 -19.89
N PHE A 205 13.66 3.90 -19.58
CA PHE A 205 13.42 2.64 -20.29
C PHE A 205 12.29 2.77 -21.31
N THR A 206 12.66 3.09 -22.55
CA THR A 206 11.70 3.45 -23.61
C THR A 206 11.39 2.34 -24.60
N GLU A 207 12.15 1.24 -24.61
CA GLU A 207 11.91 0.13 -25.55
C GLU A 207 10.57 -0.56 -25.24
N PRO A 208 9.79 -0.98 -26.26
CA PRO A 208 8.46 -1.58 -26.07
C PRO A 208 8.45 -2.78 -25.12
N GLU A 209 9.47 -3.62 -25.16
CA GLU A 209 9.64 -4.76 -24.25
C GLU A 209 9.82 -4.33 -22.79
N HIS A 210 10.59 -3.26 -22.53
CA HIS A 210 10.75 -2.72 -21.19
C HIS A 210 9.45 -2.12 -20.69
N LEU A 211 8.78 -1.28 -21.49
CA LEU A 211 7.48 -0.70 -21.13
C LEU A 211 6.46 -1.78 -20.78
N GLN A 212 6.44 -2.87 -21.56
CA GLN A 212 5.57 -3.99 -21.32
C GLN A 212 5.93 -4.79 -20.06
N ALA A 213 7.22 -4.91 -19.71
CA ALA A 213 7.67 -5.53 -18.47
C ALA A 213 7.31 -4.67 -17.24
N ILE A 214 7.56 -3.36 -17.32
CA ILE A 214 7.21 -2.36 -16.31
C ILE A 214 5.71 -2.41 -16.01
N TYR A 215 4.87 -2.38 -17.05
CA TYR A 215 3.42 -2.51 -16.90
C TYR A 215 3.02 -3.81 -16.20
N ARG A 216 3.57 -4.94 -16.64
CA ARG A 216 3.22 -6.26 -16.08
C ARG A 216 3.57 -6.35 -14.60
N ALA A 217 4.77 -5.91 -14.22
CA ALA A 217 5.21 -5.88 -12.82
C ALA A 217 4.33 -4.96 -11.97
N GLY A 218 4.09 -3.73 -12.44
CA GLY A 218 3.26 -2.74 -11.75
C GLY A 218 1.83 -3.24 -11.53
N VAL A 219 1.15 -3.69 -12.58
CA VAL A 219 -0.23 -4.20 -12.49
C VAL A 219 -0.31 -5.47 -11.65
N GLN A 220 0.66 -6.39 -11.74
CA GLN A 220 0.64 -7.61 -10.94
C GLN A 220 0.60 -7.32 -9.44
N ILE A 221 1.40 -6.36 -8.99
CA ILE A 221 1.43 -5.94 -7.59
C ILE A 221 0.20 -5.12 -7.23
N ALA A 222 -0.21 -4.14 -8.05
CA ALA A 222 -1.42 -3.35 -7.79
C ALA A 222 -2.67 -4.25 -7.65
N MET A 223 -2.79 -5.26 -8.51
CA MET A 223 -3.88 -6.24 -8.44
C MET A 223 -3.77 -7.17 -7.22
N SER A 224 -2.59 -7.33 -6.64
CA SER A 224 -2.46 -8.04 -5.36
C SER A 224 -3.06 -7.24 -4.20
N GLU A 225 -2.91 -5.91 -4.23
CA GLU A 225 -3.54 -5.03 -3.25
C GLU A 225 -5.06 -4.91 -3.47
N ALA A 226 -5.52 -4.86 -4.73
CA ALA A 226 -6.94 -4.93 -5.04
C ALA A 226 -7.59 -6.21 -4.48
N ARG A 227 -6.94 -7.37 -4.67
CA ARG A 227 -7.39 -8.64 -4.09
C ARG A 227 -7.41 -8.59 -2.56
N PHE A 228 -6.42 -7.94 -1.93
CA PHE A 228 -6.42 -7.76 -0.49
C PHE A 228 -7.67 -7.03 0.00
N TYR A 229 -8.02 -5.89 -0.61
CA TYR A 229 -9.22 -5.15 -0.24
C TYR A 229 -10.51 -5.94 -0.47
N ASP A 230 -10.61 -6.66 -1.59
CA ASP A 230 -11.79 -7.48 -1.90
C ASP A 230 -11.95 -8.66 -0.92
N GLU A 231 -10.88 -9.40 -0.66
CA GLU A 231 -10.91 -10.53 0.26
C GLU A 231 -11.15 -10.08 1.70
N LEU A 232 -10.53 -8.97 2.12
CA LEU A 232 -10.74 -8.39 3.44
C LEU A 232 -12.18 -7.91 3.62
N HIS A 233 -12.76 -7.25 2.61
CA HIS A 233 -14.17 -6.87 2.62
C HIS A 233 -15.08 -8.11 2.83
N ASP A 234 -14.77 -9.23 2.18
CA ASP A 234 -15.55 -10.46 2.36
C ASP A 234 -15.30 -11.13 3.72
N GLU A 235 -14.07 -11.09 4.25
CA GLU A 235 -13.76 -11.54 5.62
C GLU A 235 -14.51 -10.72 6.68
N MET A 236 -14.58 -9.39 6.51
CA MET A 236 -15.31 -8.47 7.38
C MET A 236 -16.82 -8.69 7.37
N LYS A 237 -17.40 -9.23 6.28
CA LYS A 237 -18.84 -9.53 6.20
C LYS A 237 -19.23 -10.88 6.78
N ARG A 238 -18.26 -11.78 6.99
CA ARG A 238 -18.48 -13.12 7.56
C ARG A 238 -18.38 -13.16 9.09
N ARG A 239 -17.77 -12.14 9.70
CA ARG A 239 -17.60 -11.98 11.15
C ARG A 239 -18.67 -11.07 11.72
#